data_AF-D9SDB8-F1
#
_entry.id   AF-D9SDB8-F1
#
_cell.length_a   1.000
_cell.length_b   1.000
_cell.length_c   1.000
_cell.angle_alpha   90.00
_cell.angle_beta   90.00
_cell.angle_gamma   90.00
#
_symmetry.space_group_name_H-M   'P 1'
#
loop_
_entity.id
_entity.type
_entity.pdbx_description
1 polymer ?
#
loop_
_entity_poly.entity_id
_entity_poly.type
_entity_poly.pdbx_seq_one_letter_code
_entity_poly.pdbx_strand_id
1 'polypeptide(L)'
;MAFEQAAASARHFDSPEMRKLVAADSQMSLLELAKLLENSSFAGIRIFDSSGKSLMEAWGMEAGSLRSTVQAHQHVFPKPGKQHYNWLTNEDEDFVQVLIPLLDSMRVTEVYFEGVYRLDVGTRYARKHQARNATLTSFVAVILILILLYPVLLGLTRRSESLSQSLLDSNLELLQSLGSAIAKRDADTDTHNYRVTLYSVRLAETMNLNRDSIESLIVGAFLHDVGKIGVPDQILLKPGRLTADEFEIMKRHVVFGGEIIQDSTWLKRARDVVLFHHEKFDGSGYPHGIYGKDIPLSARLFAVVDVFDALMSKRPYKESLLIDDALKILQDGAGGHFDPEVVGIFITVAATLYGEIGQSDRGYLQKTLKVIIKKYF
;
A
#
# COMPACT_ATOMS: atom_id res chain seq x y z
N MET A 1 10.86 -33.24 31.40
CA MET A 1 10.83 -32.78 32.81
C MET A 1 9.93 -33.60 33.72
N ALA A 2 8.61 -33.41 33.80
CA ALA A 2 7.77 -34.13 34.79
C ALA A 2 7.83 -35.67 34.68
N PHE A 3 7.79 -36.19 33.45
CA PHE A 3 7.99 -37.61 33.15
C PHE A 3 9.37 -38.14 33.54
N GLU A 4 10.43 -37.38 33.28
CA GLU A 4 11.79 -37.80 33.61
C GLU A 4 12.02 -37.83 35.11
N GLN A 5 11.40 -36.91 35.85
CA GLN A 5 11.50 -36.85 37.31
C GLN A 5 10.75 -38.02 37.95
N ALA A 6 9.53 -38.33 37.49
CA ALA A 6 8.79 -39.52 37.92
C ALA A 6 9.54 -40.81 37.55
N ALA A 7 10.08 -40.90 36.33
CA ALA A 7 10.85 -42.06 35.86
C ALA A 7 12.22 -42.21 36.54
N ALA A 8 12.88 -41.12 36.94
CA ALA A 8 14.15 -41.14 37.66
C ALA A 8 13.95 -41.58 39.11
N SER A 9 12.95 -41.01 39.78
CA SER A 9 12.54 -41.44 41.12
C SER A 9 12.12 -42.91 41.12
N ALA A 10 11.37 -43.37 40.12
CA ALA A 10 10.90 -44.75 40.04
C ALA A 10 12.04 -45.74 39.71
N ARG A 11 13.06 -45.32 38.94
CA ARG A 11 14.27 -46.13 38.68
C ARG A 11 15.13 -46.35 39.92
N HIS A 12 15.08 -45.45 40.90
CA HIS A 12 15.75 -45.66 42.19
C HIS A 12 15.24 -46.90 42.93
N PHE A 13 14.03 -47.37 42.62
CA PHE A 13 13.41 -48.56 43.23
C PHE A 13 13.72 -49.87 42.52
N ASP A 14 14.39 -49.85 41.36
CA ASP A 14 15.03 -51.05 40.80
C ASP A 14 16.44 -51.25 41.41
N SER A 15 16.57 -51.01 42.72
CA SER A 15 17.81 -51.21 43.47
C SER A 15 17.85 -52.61 44.12
N PRO A 16 19.05 -53.14 44.40
CA PRO A 16 19.20 -54.41 45.13
C PRO A 16 18.54 -54.39 46.52
N GLU A 17 18.39 -53.23 47.16
CA GLU A 17 17.71 -53.12 48.47
C GLU A 17 16.21 -53.34 48.35
N MET A 18 15.55 -52.76 47.33
CA MET A 18 14.11 -52.96 47.11
C MET A 18 13.76 -54.40 46.74
N ARG A 19 14.64 -55.09 46.00
CA ARG A 19 14.47 -56.52 45.68
C ARG A 19 14.52 -57.40 46.94
N LYS A 20 15.33 -57.02 47.94
CA LYS A 20 15.36 -57.70 49.24
C LYS A 20 14.11 -57.40 50.08
N LEU A 21 13.58 -56.18 49.98
CA LEU A 21 12.39 -55.72 50.69
C LEU A 21 11.12 -56.49 50.27
N VAL A 22 11.03 -56.82 48.97
CA VAL A 22 9.95 -57.63 48.39
C VAL A 22 10.06 -59.11 48.79
N ALA A 23 11.26 -59.60 49.11
CA ALA A 23 11.52 -60.98 49.52
C ALA A 23 11.40 -61.22 51.05
N ALA A 24 11.27 -60.17 51.86
CA ALA A 24 11.26 -60.24 53.33
C ALA A 24 9.84 -60.19 53.93
N ASP A 25 9.71 -60.72 55.15
CA ASP A 25 8.45 -60.91 55.89
C ASP A 25 7.54 -59.66 55.95
N SER A 26 6.24 -59.91 55.83
CA SER A 26 5.18 -58.97 55.43
C SER A 26 4.97 -57.74 56.31
N GLN A 27 5.43 -57.75 57.57
CA GLN A 27 5.26 -56.63 58.51
C GLN A 27 6.39 -55.60 58.46
N MET A 28 7.62 -56.02 58.18
CA MET A 28 8.80 -55.15 58.19
C MET A 28 8.87 -54.28 56.92
N SER A 29 8.40 -54.81 55.79
CA SER A 29 8.32 -54.15 54.49
C SER A 29 7.26 -53.03 54.42
N LEU A 30 6.19 -53.11 55.23
CA LEU A 30 5.13 -52.09 55.26
C LEU A 30 5.58 -50.79 55.96
N LEU A 31 6.40 -50.91 57.00
CA LEU A 31 6.97 -49.77 57.72
C LEU A 31 7.98 -49.00 56.86
N GLU A 32 8.78 -49.71 56.07
CA GLU A 32 9.75 -49.10 55.14
C GLU A 32 9.05 -48.43 53.94
N LEU A 33 7.95 -49.01 53.43
CA LEU A 33 7.10 -48.37 52.41
C LEU A 33 6.44 -47.08 52.93
N ALA A 34 5.98 -47.07 54.18
CA ALA A 34 5.44 -45.86 54.81
C ALA A 34 6.51 -44.76 54.96
N LYS A 35 7.73 -45.14 55.36
CA LYS A 35 8.87 -44.21 55.45
C LYS A 35 9.31 -43.67 54.10
N LEU A 36 9.13 -44.45 53.03
CA LEU A 36 9.36 -44.01 51.66
C LEU A 36 8.30 -42.99 51.23
N LEU A 37 7.02 -43.21 51.53
CA LEU A 37 5.96 -42.23 51.27
C LEU A 37 6.21 -40.89 51.97
N GLU A 38 6.73 -40.91 53.21
CA GLU A 38 7.05 -39.66 53.94
C GLU A 38 8.23 -38.89 53.35
N ASN A 39 9.23 -39.59 52.81
CA ASN A 39 10.47 -38.98 52.31
C ASN A 39 10.47 -38.68 50.80
N SER A 40 9.39 -38.97 50.09
CA SER A 40 9.34 -38.84 48.63
C SER A 40 8.01 -38.27 48.14
N SER A 41 7.97 -37.68 46.93
CA SER A 41 6.79 -37.03 46.36
C SER A 41 5.67 -38.00 45.91
N PHE A 42 5.60 -39.17 46.51
CA PHE A 42 4.61 -40.20 46.19
C PHE A 42 3.36 -39.98 47.02
N ALA A 43 2.21 -39.98 46.35
CA ALA A 43 0.90 -39.99 46.98
C ALA A 43 0.45 -41.43 47.33
N GLY A 44 1.00 -42.43 46.66
CA GLY A 44 0.74 -43.85 46.93
C GLY A 44 1.72 -44.79 46.25
N ILE A 45 1.93 -45.95 46.85
CA ILE A 45 2.80 -47.02 46.35
C ILE A 45 2.08 -48.36 46.47
N ARG A 46 2.09 -49.17 45.41
CA ARG A 46 1.50 -50.52 45.38
C ARG A 46 2.46 -51.51 44.75
N ILE A 47 2.39 -52.75 45.23
CA ILE A 47 3.21 -53.85 44.77
C ILE A 47 2.30 -55.00 44.38
N PHE A 48 2.46 -55.54 43.18
CA PHE A 48 1.65 -56.63 42.64
C PHE A 48 2.52 -57.84 42.28
N ASP A 49 1.98 -59.04 42.43
CA ASP A 49 2.63 -60.25 41.94
C ASP A 49 2.53 -60.38 40.40
N SER A 50 3.18 -61.41 39.86
CA SER A 50 3.15 -61.74 38.43
C SER A 50 1.76 -62.07 37.87
N SER A 51 0.77 -62.35 38.73
CA SER A 51 -0.64 -62.57 38.36
C SER A 51 -1.50 -61.29 38.42
N GLY A 52 -0.92 -60.18 38.88
CA GLY A 52 -1.60 -58.89 39.03
C GLY A 52 -2.36 -58.76 40.36
N LYS A 53 -2.14 -59.66 41.33
CA LYS A 53 -2.73 -59.57 42.67
C LYS A 53 -1.90 -58.62 43.53
N SER A 54 -2.56 -57.71 44.22
CA SER A 54 -1.90 -56.76 45.15
C SER A 54 -1.29 -57.52 46.31
N LEU A 55 0.04 -57.46 46.44
CA LEU A 55 0.80 -58.01 47.56
C LEU A 55 0.84 -57.02 48.71
N MET A 56 1.08 -55.74 48.41
CA MET A 56 1.21 -54.68 49.41
C MET A 56 0.71 -53.35 48.83
N GLU A 57 0.14 -52.50 49.68
CA GLU A 57 -0.17 -51.12 49.32
C GLU A 57 0.07 -50.19 50.50
N ALA A 58 0.56 -48.99 50.21
CA ALA A 58 0.73 -47.91 51.16
C ALA A 58 0.26 -46.61 50.49
N TRP A 59 -0.49 -45.79 51.22
CA TRP A 59 -1.07 -44.56 50.73
C TRP A 59 -0.79 -43.43 51.74
N GLY A 60 -0.52 -42.22 51.25
CA GLY A 60 -0.38 -41.05 52.11
C GLY A 60 -1.67 -40.73 52.87
N MET A 61 -1.56 -40.06 54.02
CA MET A 61 -2.71 -39.74 54.91
C MET A 61 -3.82 -38.93 54.22
N GLU A 62 -3.51 -38.19 53.15
CA GLU A 62 -4.47 -37.36 52.39
C GLU A 62 -4.97 -38.03 51.09
N ALA A 63 -4.62 -39.29 50.82
CA ALA A 63 -4.87 -39.95 49.53
C ALA A 63 -6.25 -40.66 49.42
N GLY A 64 -7.23 -40.28 50.24
CA GLY A 64 -8.52 -40.98 50.35
C GLY A 64 -9.30 -41.10 49.03
N SER A 65 -9.51 -39.99 48.32
CA SER A 65 -10.19 -39.96 47.01
C SER A 65 -9.30 -40.52 45.88
N LEU A 66 -7.99 -40.34 46.00
CA LEU A 66 -7.00 -40.81 45.02
C LEU A 66 -6.95 -42.34 44.96
N ARG A 67 -7.04 -43.01 46.12
CA ARG A 67 -7.04 -44.48 46.20
C ARG A 67 -8.16 -45.09 45.37
N SER A 68 -9.39 -44.57 45.46
CA SER A 68 -10.51 -45.05 44.66
C SER A 68 -10.34 -44.76 43.18
N THR A 69 -9.83 -43.59 42.81
CA THR A 69 -9.61 -43.20 41.40
C THR A 69 -8.54 -44.06 40.74
N VAL A 70 -7.44 -44.38 41.44
CA VAL A 70 -6.38 -45.25 40.95
C VAL A 70 -6.86 -46.70 40.86
N GLN A 71 -7.62 -47.20 41.84
CA GLN A 71 -8.16 -48.56 41.83
C GLN A 71 -9.25 -48.79 40.77
N ALA A 72 -9.99 -47.74 40.40
CA ALA A 72 -11.01 -47.79 39.35
C ALA A 72 -10.42 -47.82 37.93
N HIS A 73 -9.18 -47.34 37.75
CA HIS A 73 -8.48 -47.43 36.47
C HIS A 73 -7.91 -48.84 36.26
N GLN A 74 -8.40 -49.57 35.26
CA GLN A 74 -7.89 -50.90 34.94
C GLN A 74 -6.42 -50.85 34.49
N HIS A 75 -5.53 -51.52 35.22
CA HIS A 75 -4.11 -51.59 34.90
C HIS A 75 -3.86 -52.50 33.69
N VAL A 76 -3.15 -52.00 32.67
CA VAL A 76 -2.52 -52.85 31.66
C VAL A 76 -1.07 -53.10 32.12
N PHE A 77 -0.81 -54.27 32.70
CA PHE A 77 0.54 -54.64 33.13
C PHE A 77 1.47 -54.71 31.91
N PRO A 78 2.59 -53.97 31.89
CA PRO A 78 3.46 -53.90 30.74
C PRO A 78 4.28 -55.19 30.59
N LYS A 79 4.65 -55.50 29.35
CA LYS A 79 5.59 -56.60 29.06
C LYS A 79 6.96 -56.34 29.73
N PRO A 80 7.70 -57.38 30.14
CA PRO A 80 9.01 -57.25 30.77
C PRO A 80 9.94 -56.31 29.98
N GLY A 81 10.54 -55.34 30.67
CA GLY A 81 11.47 -54.37 30.07
C GLY A 81 10.83 -53.09 29.49
N LYS A 82 9.51 -52.91 29.54
CA LYS A 82 8.85 -51.63 29.21
C LYS A 82 8.18 -51.03 30.43
N GLN A 83 8.46 -49.76 30.71
CA GLN A 83 7.78 -48.99 31.75
C GLN A 83 6.46 -48.46 31.20
N HIS A 84 5.38 -48.54 31.98
CA HIS A 84 4.09 -47.95 31.62
C HIS A 84 3.83 -46.72 32.45
N TYR A 85 3.25 -45.71 31.82
CA TYR A 85 2.93 -44.45 32.46
C TYR A 85 1.50 -44.09 32.13
N ASN A 86 0.76 -43.66 33.14
CA ASN A 86 -0.59 -43.17 32.95
C ASN A 86 -0.78 -41.83 33.65
N TRP A 87 -1.58 -40.97 33.03
CA TRP A 87 -1.98 -39.69 33.61
C TRP A 87 -3.29 -39.87 34.35
N LEU A 88 -3.32 -39.43 35.60
CA LEU A 88 -4.52 -39.45 36.41
C LEU A 88 -4.81 -38.02 36.86
N THR A 89 -6.06 -37.60 36.78
CA THR A 89 -6.50 -36.32 37.32
C THR A 89 -7.55 -36.61 38.38
N ASN A 90 -7.35 -36.07 39.59
CA ASN A 90 -8.25 -36.27 40.71
C ASN A 90 -8.37 -34.95 41.49
N GLU A 91 -9.59 -34.43 41.65
CA GLU A 91 -9.89 -33.20 42.43
C GLU A 91 -8.97 -32.00 42.11
N ASP A 92 -8.75 -31.73 40.81
CA ASP A 92 -7.87 -30.66 40.26
C ASP A 92 -6.36 -30.83 40.48
N GLU A 93 -5.92 -31.95 41.06
CA GLU A 93 -4.51 -32.36 41.08
C GLU A 93 -4.22 -33.37 39.97
N ASP A 94 -3.07 -33.20 39.30
CA ASP A 94 -2.58 -34.16 38.33
C ASP A 94 -1.56 -35.08 38.97
N PHE A 95 -1.68 -36.36 38.65
CA PHE A 95 -0.81 -37.41 39.13
C PHE A 95 -0.23 -38.18 37.94
N VAL A 96 1.00 -38.63 38.10
CA VAL A 96 1.60 -39.60 37.17
C VAL A 96 1.67 -40.93 37.88
N GLN A 97 0.96 -41.90 37.31
CA GLN A 97 1.06 -43.29 37.69
C GLN A 97 2.18 -43.94 36.88
N VAL A 98 3.13 -44.56 37.56
CA VAL A 98 4.27 -45.24 36.95
C VAL A 98 4.23 -46.70 37.35
N LEU A 99 4.18 -47.59 36.36
CA LEU A 99 4.27 -49.04 36.57
C LEU A 99 5.61 -49.56 36.05
N ILE A 100 6.39 -50.20 36.92
CA ILE A 100 7.69 -50.76 36.59
C ILE A 100 7.73 -52.26 36.95
N PRO A 101 8.08 -53.15 36.02
CA PRO A 101 8.37 -54.54 36.35
C PRO A 101 9.72 -54.64 37.09
N LEU A 102 9.74 -55.30 38.25
CA LEU A 102 10.96 -55.61 38.99
C LEU A 102 11.44 -57.01 38.59
N LEU A 103 12.71 -57.11 38.18
CA LEU A 103 13.32 -58.36 37.72
C LEU A 103 14.14 -59.00 38.85
N ASP A 104 14.00 -60.32 39.03
CA ASP A 104 14.89 -61.08 39.91
C ASP A 104 16.31 -61.24 39.30
N SER A 105 17.28 -61.69 40.09
CA SER A 105 18.64 -62.08 39.74
C SER A 105 18.74 -62.97 38.48
N MET A 106 17.70 -63.76 38.16
CA MET A 106 17.60 -64.56 36.93
C MET A 106 16.90 -63.86 35.75
N ARG A 107 16.61 -62.55 35.83
CA ARG A 107 15.90 -61.73 34.83
C ARG A 107 14.48 -62.20 34.48
N VAL A 108 13.83 -62.94 35.38
CA VAL A 108 12.40 -63.26 35.29
C VAL A 108 11.62 -62.23 36.13
N THR A 109 10.51 -61.70 35.60
CA THR A 109 9.67 -60.75 36.33
C THR A 109 8.87 -61.48 37.39
N GLU A 110 9.12 -61.19 38.66
CA GLU A 110 8.33 -61.76 39.76
C GLU A 110 7.24 -60.79 40.26
N VAL A 111 7.47 -59.47 40.16
CA VAL A 111 6.65 -58.45 40.84
C VAL A 111 6.59 -57.14 40.04
N TYR A 112 5.47 -56.41 40.12
CA TYR A 112 5.30 -55.05 39.57
C TYR A 112 5.24 -54.02 40.69
N PHE A 113 5.98 -52.93 40.51
CA PHE A 113 5.90 -51.75 41.36
C PHE A 113 5.04 -50.68 40.68
N GLU A 114 4.10 -50.12 41.43
CA GLU A 114 3.26 -49.00 41.04
C GLU A 114 3.51 -47.82 41.97
N GLY A 115 3.99 -46.72 41.40
CA GLY A 115 4.15 -45.45 42.09
C GLY A 115 3.17 -44.41 41.55
N VAL A 116 2.44 -43.74 42.43
CA VAL A 116 1.59 -42.58 42.07
C VAL A 116 2.26 -41.31 42.58
N TYR A 117 2.72 -40.47 41.67
CA TYR A 117 3.40 -39.22 41.98
C TYR A 117 2.46 -38.03 41.88
N ARG A 118 2.42 -37.18 42.90
CA ARG A 118 1.71 -35.88 42.84
C ARG A 118 2.52 -34.90 42.01
N LEU A 119 1.93 -34.33 40.96
CA LEU A 119 2.55 -33.23 40.23
C LEU A 119 2.21 -31.91 40.91
N ASP A 120 3.22 -31.09 41.18
CA ASP A 120 3.04 -29.78 41.80
C ASP A 120 2.21 -28.84 40.91
N VAL A 121 0.94 -28.70 41.27
CA VAL A 121 -0.10 -27.86 40.65
C VAL A 121 0.25 -26.37 40.70
N GLY A 122 1.14 -25.95 41.62
CA GLY A 122 1.63 -24.57 41.71
C GLY A 122 2.30 -24.11 40.40
N THR A 123 3.00 -25.03 39.72
CA THR A 123 3.65 -24.75 38.43
C THR A 123 2.67 -24.56 37.27
N ARG A 124 1.49 -25.21 37.30
CA ARG A 124 0.47 -25.05 36.25
C ARG A 124 -0.25 -23.71 36.37
N TYR A 125 -0.66 -23.34 37.57
CA TYR A 125 -1.32 -22.06 37.83
C TYR A 125 -0.36 -20.91 37.51
N ALA A 126 0.90 -20.99 37.98
CA ALA A 126 1.94 -20.01 37.67
C ALA A 126 2.19 -19.89 36.16
N ARG A 127 2.29 -20.99 35.42
CA ARG A 127 2.47 -20.98 33.95
C ARG A 127 1.27 -20.40 33.21
N LYS A 128 0.04 -20.74 33.60
CA LYS A 128 -1.19 -20.20 32.98
C LYS A 128 -1.30 -18.69 33.22
N HIS A 129 -0.97 -18.23 34.43
CA HIS A 129 -0.91 -16.81 34.76
C HIS A 129 0.18 -16.08 34.00
N GLN A 130 1.39 -16.64 33.92
CA GLN A 130 2.48 -16.08 33.15
C GLN A 130 2.12 -15.96 31.67
N ALA A 131 1.55 -17.01 31.07
CA ALA A 131 1.09 -17.01 29.69
C ALA A 131 0.00 -15.94 29.45
N ARG A 132 -1.00 -15.86 30.33
CA ARG A 132 -2.07 -14.85 30.24
C ARG A 132 -1.51 -13.43 30.32
N ASN A 133 -0.61 -13.16 31.25
CA ASN A 133 -0.01 -11.84 31.43
C ASN A 133 0.90 -11.47 30.25
N ALA A 134 1.64 -12.44 29.69
CA ALA A 134 2.45 -12.23 28.49
C ALA A 134 1.58 -11.87 27.26
N THR A 135 0.44 -12.55 27.08
CA THR A 135 -0.50 -12.22 26.00
C THR A 135 -1.12 -10.84 26.17
N LEU A 136 -1.56 -10.50 27.39
CA LEU A 136 -2.13 -9.18 27.71
C LEU A 136 -1.10 -8.06 27.48
N THR A 137 0.13 -8.23 27.98
CA THR A 137 1.19 -7.22 27.81
C THR A 137 1.56 -7.04 26.35
N SER A 138 1.67 -8.13 25.58
CA SER A 138 1.91 -8.07 24.14
C SER A 138 0.80 -7.32 23.40
N PHE A 139 -0.46 -7.61 23.73
CA PHE A 139 -1.62 -6.92 23.14
C PHE A 139 -1.63 -5.42 23.47
N VAL A 140 -1.39 -5.07 24.74
CA VAL A 140 -1.28 -3.66 25.17
C VAL A 140 -0.12 -2.97 24.47
N ALA A 141 1.05 -3.61 24.37
CA ALA A 141 2.20 -3.05 23.68
C ALA A 141 1.91 -2.78 22.20
N VAL A 142 1.24 -3.70 21.49
CA VAL A 142 0.83 -3.51 20.09
C VAL A 142 -0.14 -2.32 19.96
N ILE A 143 -1.13 -2.21 20.84
CA ILE A 143 -2.07 -1.08 20.84
C ILE A 143 -1.34 0.24 21.11
N LEU A 144 -0.43 0.28 22.08
CA LEU A 144 0.36 1.48 22.40
C LEU A 144 1.23 1.91 21.22
N ILE A 145 1.87 0.96 20.53
CA ILE A 145 2.64 1.23 19.31
C ILE A 145 1.71 1.79 18.22
N LEU A 146 0.53 1.22 18.02
CA LEU A 146 -0.45 1.71 17.06
C LEU A 146 -0.90 3.14 17.38
N ILE A 147 -1.23 3.43 18.63
CA ILE A 147 -1.62 4.77 19.09
C ILE A 147 -0.48 5.77 18.90
N LEU A 148 0.77 5.35 19.12
CA LEU A 148 1.95 6.20 18.98
C LEU A 148 2.30 6.46 17.50
N LEU A 149 2.23 5.43 16.64
CA LEU A 149 2.62 5.52 15.24
C LEU A 149 1.54 6.15 14.35
N TYR A 150 0.26 5.95 14.65
CA TYR A 150 -0.84 6.48 13.85
C TYR A 150 -0.78 8.00 13.62
N PRO A 151 -0.59 8.87 14.64
CA PRO A 151 -0.48 10.32 14.41
C PRO A 151 0.78 10.70 13.62
N VAL A 152 1.86 9.94 13.76
CA VAL A 152 3.09 10.14 12.97
C VAL A 152 2.83 9.84 11.50
N LEU A 153 2.19 8.71 11.20
CA LEU A 153 1.81 8.34 9.83
C LEU A 153 0.87 9.38 9.22
N LEU A 154 -0.17 9.81 9.95
CA LEU A 154 -1.07 10.87 9.50
C LEU A 154 -0.35 12.22 9.29
N GLY A 155 0.61 12.55 10.16
CA GLY A 155 1.42 13.76 10.01
C GLY A 155 2.28 13.72 8.75
N LEU A 156 2.90 12.58 8.47
CA LEU A 156 3.72 12.36 7.28
C LEU A 156 2.90 12.39 6.00
N THR A 157 1.73 11.74 5.96
CA THR A 157 0.86 11.75 4.77
C THR A 157 0.34 13.15 4.49
N ARG A 158 -0.17 13.87 5.51
CA ARG A 158 -0.61 15.27 5.36
C ARG A 158 0.51 16.18 4.89
N ARG A 159 1.73 16.00 5.41
CA ARG A 159 2.89 16.80 4.98
C ARG A 159 3.27 16.47 3.53
N SER A 160 3.21 15.21 3.13
CA SER A 160 3.45 14.78 1.75
C SER A 160 2.42 15.38 0.80
N GLU A 161 1.14 15.34 1.16
CA GLU A 161 0.05 15.95 0.38
C GLU A 161 0.22 17.47 0.26
N SER A 162 0.47 18.15 1.38
CA SER A 162 0.69 19.59 1.39
C SER A 162 1.91 20.00 0.56
N LEU A 163 3.02 19.26 0.65
CA LEU A 163 4.20 19.53 -0.15
C LEU A 163 3.92 19.30 -1.65
N SER A 164 3.20 18.23 -2.00
CA SER A 164 2.81 17.96 -3.38
C SER A 164 1.93 19.08 -3.95
N GLN A 165 0.96 19.57 -3.17
CA GLN A 165 0.11 20.70 -3.56
C GLN A 165 0.91 21.98 -3.73
N SER A 166 1.80 22.32 -2.77
CA SER A 166 2.65 23.51 -2.88
C SER A 166 3.60 23.47 -4.08
N LEU A 167 4.14 22.29 -4.42
CA LEU A 167 4.97 22.11 -5.61
C LEU A 167 4.17 22.31 -6.89
N LEU A 168 2.96 21.76 -6.94
CA LEU A 168 2.04 21.93 -8.06
C LEU A 168 1.67 23.40 -8.25
N ASP A 169 1.26 24.09 -7.17
CA ASP A 169 0.95 25.52 -7.20
C ASP A 169 2.15 26.33 -7.71
N SER A 170 3.35 26.04 -7.21
CA SER A 170 4.59 26.70 -7.65
C SER A 170 4.87 26.47 -9.14
N ASN A 171 4.68 25.24 -9.64
CA ASN A 171 4.86 24.93 -11.06
C ASN A 171 3.87 25.69 -11.95
N LEU A 172 2.62 25.83 -11.51
CA LEU A 172 1.59 26.56 -12.23
C LEU A 172 1.86 28.07 -12.23
N GLU A 173 2.34 28.63 -11.12
CA GLU A 173 2.78 30.03 -11.03
C GLU A 173 3.98 30.32 -11.94
N LEU A 174 4.96 29.40 -12.00
CA LEU A 174 6.09 29.49 -12.93
C LEU A 174 5.64 29.42 -14.39
N LEU A 175 4.71 28.52 -14.71
CA LEU A 175 4.13 28.40 -16.05
C LEU A 175 3.41 29.69 -16.47
N GLN A 176 2.60 30.28 -15.58
CA GLN A 176 1.95 31.57 -15.84
C GLN A 176 2.97 32.70 -16.03
N SER A 177 4.03 32.72 -15.21
CA SER A 177 5.09 33.72 -15.29
C SER A 177 5.85 33.63 -16.62
N LEU A 178 6.18 32.41 -17.06
CA LEU A 178 6.84 32.17 -18.33
C LEU A 178 5.97 32.57 -19.52
N GLY A 179 4.70 32.15 -19.52
CA GLY A 179 3.74 32.55 -20.55
C GLY A 179 3.56 34.07 -20.64
N SER A 180 3.44 34.76 -19.50
CA SER A 180 3.38 36.23 -19.44
C SER A 180 4.67 36.91 -19.91
N ALA A 181 5.84 36.34 -19.63
CA ALA A 181 7.11 36.89 -20.08
C ALA A 181 7.23 36.87 -21.61
N ILE A 182 6.80 35.77 -22.25
CA ILE A 182 6.79 35.62 -23.70
C ILE A 182 5.77 36.55 -24.34
N ALA A 183 4.53 36.59 -23.84
CA ALA A 183 3.49 37.47 -24.37
C ALA A 183 3.92 38.94 -24.34
N LYS A 184 4.50 39.41 -23.22
CA LYS A 184 5.05 40.77 -23.11
C LYS A 184 6.15 41.06 -24.13
N ARG A 185 6.95 40.07 -24.52
CA ARG A 185 8.00 40.24 -25.52
C ARG A 185 7.42 40.28 -26.93
N ASP A 186 6.45 39.44 -27.26
CA ASP A 186 5.86 39.32 -28.61
C ASP A 186 4.80 40.39 -28.96
N ALA A 187 4.67 41.43 -28.13
CA ALA A 187 3.63 42.45 -28.24
C ALA A 187 2.17 41.90 -28.21
N ASP A 188 2.00 40.62 -27.87
CA ASP A 188 0.71 39.99 -27.66
C ASP A 188 0.22 40.27 -26.23
N THR A 189 -1.10 40.27 -26.06
CA THR A 189 -1.69 40.45 -24.73
C THR A 189 -1.63 39.15 -23.94
N ASP A 190 -1.20 39.21 -22.67
CA ASP A 190 -1.25 38.09 -21.71
C ASP A 190 -2.61 37.35 -21.70
N THR A 191 -3.71 38.03 -22.07
CA THR A 191 -5.07 37.48 -22.07
C THR A 191 -5.28 36.37 -23.10
N HIS A 192 -4.54 36.35 -24.21
CA HIS A 192 -4.61 35.31 -25.24
C HIS A 192 -4.37 33.93 -24.65
N ASN A 193 -3.25 33.74 -23.93
CA ASN A 193 -2.89 32.46 -23.31
C ASN A 193 -3.99 31.92 -22.38
N TYR A 194 -4.67 32.81 -21.63
CA TYR A 194 -5.80 32.41 -20.81
C TYR A 194 -6.99 31.98 -21.66
N ARG A 195 -7.37 32.75 -22.69
CA ARG A 195 -8.51 32.43 -23.55
C ARG A 195 -8.32 31.10 -24.29
N VAL A 196 -7.18 30.91 -24.97
CA VAL A 196 -6.91 29.67 -25.70
C VAL A 196 -6.85 28.46 -24.77
N THR A 197 -6.34 28.62 -23.55
CA THR A 197 -6.36 27.52 -22.57
C THR A 197 -7.79 27.16 -22.15
N LEU A 198 -8.61 28.16 -21.82
CA LEU A 198 -9.99 27.93 -21.40
C LEU A 198 -10.81 27.31 -22.54
N TYR A 199 -10.71 27.85 -23.77
CA TYR A 199 -11.35 27.28 -24.95
C TYR A 199 -10.92 25.83 -25.20
N SER A 200 -9.62 25.56 -25.11
CA SER A 200 -9.08 24.21 -25.32
C SER A 200 -9.62 23.21 -24.30
N VAL A 201 -9.65 23.59 -23.02
CA VAL A 201 -10.21 22.73 -21.96
C VAL A 201 -11.69 22.47 -22.20
N ARG A 202 -12.48 23.49 -22.54
CA ARG A 202 -13.92 23.33 -22.78
C ARG A 202 -14.20 22.42 -23.98
N LEU A 203 -13.45 22.60 -25.06
CA LEU A 203 -13.56 21.73 -26.23
C LEU A 203 -13.17 20.28 -25.88
N ALA A 204 -12.09 20.09 -25.10
CA ALA A 204 -11.68 18.77 -24.64
C ALA A 204 -12.72 18.10 -23.71
N GLU A 205 -13.37 18.88 -22.83
CA GLU A 205 -14.49 18.43 -22.00
C GLU A 205 -15.67 17.96 -22.87
N THR A 206 -16.05 18.75 -23.89
CA THR A 206 -17.12 18.38 -24.84
C THR A 206 -16.80 17.12 -25.62
N MET A 207 -15.51 16.90 -25.94
CA MET A 207 -15.01 15.69 -26.60
C MET A 207 -14.82 14.50 -25.65
N ASN A 208 -15.13 14.64 -24.35
CA ASN A 208 -14.93 13.63 -23.31
C ASN A 208 -13.49 13.10 -23.22
N LEU A 209 -12.50 13.97 -23.39
CA LEU A 209 -11.10 13.59 -23.19
C LEU A 209 -10.83 13.28 -21.71
N ASN A 210 -9.90 12.36 -21.46
CA ASN A 210 -9.51 11.97 -20.11
C ASN A 210 -8.73 13.09 -19.38
N ARG A 211 -8.56 12.92 -18.07
CA ARG A 211 -7.86 13.88 -17.20
C ARG A 211 -6.44 14.20 -17.70
N ASP A 212 -5.65 13.19 -18.03
CA ASP A 212 -4.24 13.34 -18.44
C ASP A 212 -4.10 14.16 -19.74
N SER A 213 -5.01 13.95 -20.70
CA SER A 213 -5.08 14.71 -21.94
C SER A 213 -5.42 16.18 -21.68
N ILE A 214 -6.34 16.46 -20.75
CA ILE A 214 -6.73 17.83 -20.39
C ILE A 214 -5.61 18.53 -19.62
N GLU A 215 -4.94 17.85 -18.68
CA GLU A 215 -3.74 18.38 -18.01
C GLU A 215 -2.66 18.76 -19.02
N SER A 216 -2.38 17.86 -19.99
CA SER A 216 -1.39 18.08 -21.05
C SER A 216 -1.76 19.27 -21.95
N LEU A 217 -3.05 19.40 -22.28
CA LEU A 217 -3.58 20.51 -23.06
C LEU A 217 -3.49 21.85 -22.32
N ILE A 218 -3.71 21.89 -21.00
CA ILE A 218 -3.55 23.10 -20.18
C ILE A 218 -2.10 23.60 -20.22
N VAL A 219 -1.15 22.71 -19.96
CA VAL A 219 0.28 23.07 -19.96
C VAL A 219 0.72 23.43 -21.38
N GLY A 220 0.28 22.66 -22.37
CA GLY A 220 0.55 22.87 -23.80
C GLY A 220 0.05 24.22 -24.30
N ALA A 221 -1.21 24.57 -24.01
CA ALA A 221 -1.81 25.82 -24.45
C ALA A 221 -1.09 27.06 -23.87
N PHE A 222 -0.60 27.00 -22.63
CA PHE A 222 0.17 28.10 -22.05
C PHE A 222 1.58 28.26 -22.63
N LEU A 223 2.16 27.16 -23.12
CA LEU A 223 3.55 27.10 -23.55
C LEU A 223 3.73 26.95 -25.05
N HIS A 224 2.66 26.90 -25.84
CA HIS A 224 2.72 26.65 -27.29
C HIS A 224 3.76 27.54 -27.97
N ASP A 225 3.83 28.80 -27.56
CA ASP A 225 4.72 29.83 -28.09
C ASP A 225 6.01 30.07 -27.27
N VAL A 226 6.31 29.24 -26.26
CA VAL A 226 7.45 29.46 -25.36
C VAL A 226 8.79 29.59 -26.10
N GLY A 227 8.93 28.88 -27.23
CA GLY A 227 10.13 28.91 -28.05
C GLY A 227 10.33 30.21 -28.83
N LYS A 228 9.36 31.14 -28.85
CA LYS A 228 9.57 32.49 -29.39
C LYS A 228 10.70 33.21 -28.67
N ILE A 229 11.07 32.78 -27.45
CA ILE A 229 12.28 33.26 -26.73
C ILE A 229 13.56 33.12 -27.57
N GLY A 230 13.66 32.09 -28.40
CA GLY A 230 14.82 31.83 -29.27
C GLY A 230 14.78 32.55 -30.62
N VAL A 231 13.68 33.23 -30.96
CA VAL A 231 13.54 33.97 -32.23
C VAL A 231 14.19 35.36 -32.09
N PRO A 232 15.03 35.80 -33.06
CA PRO A 232 15.65 37.13 -33.01
C PRO A 232 14.62 38.28 -33.02
N ASP A 233 14.87 39.33 -32.24
CA ASP A 233 13.95 40.48 -32.11
C ASP A 233 13.64 41.15 -33.46
N GLN A 234 14.62 41.23 -34.36
CA GLN A 234 14.42 41.82 -35.70
C GLN A 234 13.39 41.07 -36.56
N ILE A 235 13.13 39.79 -36.24
CA ILE A 235 12.12 38.95 -36.91
C ILE A 235 10.83 38.96 -36.10
N LEU A 236 10.93 38.75 -34.77
CA LEU A 236 9.77 38.70 -33.88
C LEU A 236 8.99 40.02 -33.86
N LEU A 237 9.70 41.15 -33.78
CA LEU A 237 9.12 42.49 -33.65
C LEU A 237 9.04 43.24 -34.98
N LYS A 238 9.22 42.55 -36.12
CA LYS A 238 9.27 43.20 -37.42
C LYS A 238 7.91 43.86 -37.73
N PRO A 239 7.86 45.19 -37.98
CA PRO A 239 6.64 45.84 -38.41
C PRO A 239 6.37 45.54 -39.89
N GLY A 240 5.60 44.48 -40.17
CA GLY A 240 5.18 44.11 -41.52
C GLY A 240 5.23 42.61 -41.79
N ARG A 241 5.16 42.23 -43.08
CA ARG A 241 5.26 40.83 -43.50
C ARG A 241 6.71 40.35 -43.42
N LEU A 242 6.88 39.10 -42.96
CA LEU A 242 8.16 38.40 -43.01
C LEU A 242 8.51 38.02 -44.46
N THR A 243 9.80 38.03 -44.80
CA THR A 243 10.30 37.37 -46.01
C THR A 243 10.22 35.85 -45.85
N ALA A 244 10.42 35.09 -46.94
CA ALA A 244 10.45 33.63 -46.87
C ALA A 244 11.53 33.14 -45.88
N ASP A 245 12.74 33.69 -45.95
CA ASP A 245 13.85 33.32 -45.07
C ASP A 245 13.58 33.68 -43.59
N GLU A 246 12.99 34.85 -43.34
CA GLU A 246 12.59 35.26 -42.00
C GLU A 246 11.48 34.35 -41.44
N PHE A 247 10.55 33.93 -42.29
CA PHE A 247 9.50 32.99 -41.92
C PHE A 247 10.07 31.61 -41.57
N GLU A 248 11.07 31.11 -42.32
CA GLU A 248 11.79 29.88 -41.96
C GLU A 248 12.42 29.96 -40.56
N ILE A 249 12.97 31.13 -40.18
CA ILE A 249 13.50 31.35 -38.84
C ILE A 249 12.36 31.42 -37.80
N MET A 250 11.25 32.10 -38.11
CA MET A 250 10.09 32.18 -37.22
C MET A 250 9.52 30.79 -36.89
N LYS A 251 9.42 29.89 -37.88
CA LYS A 251 8.95 28.51 -37.67
C LYS A 251 9.78 27.72 -36.64
N ARG A 252 11.03 28.11 -36.40
CA ARG A 252 11.90 27.44 -35.41
C ARG A 252 11.44 27.62 -33.97
N HIS A 253 10.53 28.55 -33.66
CA HIS A 253 9.98 28.67 -32.30
C HIS A 253 9.36 27.35 -31.81
N VAL A 254 8.82 26.53 -32.72
CA VAL A 254 8.29 25.20 -32.38
C VAL A 254 9.41 24.30 -31.85
N VAL A 255 10.54 24.26 -32.58
CA VAL A 255 11.71 23.44 -32.22
C VAL A 255 12.34 23.94 -30.92
N PHE A 256 12.55 25.25 -30.80
CA PHE A 256 13.05 25.87 -29.57
C PHE A 256 12.13 25.60 -28.38
N GLY A 257 10.81 25.62 -28.59
CA GLY A 257 9.84 25.29 -27.56
C GLY A 257 10.00 23.85 -27.07
N GLY A 258 10.17 22.91 -28.00
CA GLY A 258 10.52 21.52 -27.70
C GLY A 258 11.79 21.37 -26.87
N GLU A 259 12.87 22.05 -27.28
CA GLU A 259 14.15 22.06 -26.57
C GLU A 259 14.04 22.61 -25.15
N ILE A 260 13.20 23.63 -24.93
CA ILE A 260 12.98 24.23 -23.60
C ILE A 260 12.27 23.28 -22.64
N ILE A 261 11.27 22.52 -23.13
CA ILE A 261 10.44 21.67 -22.26
C ILE A 261 11.00 20.25 -22.07
N GLN A 262 11.93 19.80 -22.92
CA GLN A 262 12.33 18.39 -22.99
C GLN A 262 13.02 17.86 -21.73
N ASP A 263 13.65 18.71 -20.91
CA ASP A 263 14.40 18.25 -19.73
C ASP A 263 13.54 18.23 -18.46
N SER A 264 12.36 18.85 -18.49
CA SER A 264 11.44 18.89 -17.35
C SER A 264 10.38 17.80 -17.45
N THR A 265 10.40 16.86 -16.50
CA THR A 265 9.37 15.79 -16.40
C THR A 265 7.95 16.35 -16.33
N TRP A 266 7.77 17.52 -15.70
CA TRP A 266 6.46 18.16 -15.58
C TRP A 266 6.05 18.87 -16.88
N LEU A 267 6.97 19.59 -17.53
CA LEU A 267 6.67 20.33 -18.77
C LEU A 267 6.57 19.44 -20.00
N LYS A 268 7.11 18.21 -19.98
CA LYS A 268 6.96 17.23 -21.07
C LYS A 268 5.51 16.98 -21.48
N ARG A 269 4.55 17.20 -20.60
CA ARG A 269 3.11 17.10 -20.91
C ARG A 269 2.65 18.11 -21.97
N ALA A 270 3.35 19.25 -22.11
CA ALA A 270 3.08 20.25 -23.14
C ALA A 270 3.53 19.84 -24.55
N ARG A 271 4.33 18.76 -24.66
CA ARG A 271 5.09 18.42 -25.87
C ARG A 271 4.25 18.40 -27.12
N ASP A 272 3.10 17.75 -27.08
CA ASP A 272 2.27 17.56 -28.26
C ASP A 272 1.75 18.89 -28.81
N VAL A 273 1.26 19.78 -27.94
CA VAL A 273 0.80 21.10 -28.39
C VAL A 273 1.97 21.93 -28.88
N VAL A 274 3.06 22.03 -28.09
CA VAL A 274 4.21 22.86 -28.43
C VAL A 274 4.82 22.45 -29.76
N LEU A 275 5.02 21.15 -30.01
CA LEU A 275 5.71 20.67 -31.21
C LEU A 275 4.83 20.58 -32.47
N PHE A 276 3.50 20.57 -32.33
CA PHE A 276 2.62 20.24 -33.46
C PHE A 276 1.45 21.22 -33.66
N HIS A 277 1.32 22.30 -32.87
CA HIS A 277 0.22 23.26 -33.03
C HIS A 277 0.19 23.99 -34.38
N HIS A 278 1.27 23.98 -35.13
CA HIS A 278 1.35 24.52 -36.50
C HIS A 278 1.38 23.45 -37.60
N GLU A 279 1.21 22.18 -37.24
CA GLU A 279 0.90 21.14 -38.22
C GLU A 279 -0.52 21.36 -38.76
N LYS A 280 -0.71 21.03 -40.04
CA LYS A 280 -2.00 21.18 -40.72
C LYS A 280 -2.51 19.81 -41.10
N PHE A 281 -3.82 19.62 -41.02
CA PHE A 281 -4.44 18.32 -41.26
C PHE A 281 -4.12 17.74 -42.66
N ASP A 282 -3.85 18.58 -43.65
CA ASP A 282 -3.42 18.21 -45.01
C ASP A 282 -1.92 17.93 -45.18
N GLY A 283 -1.11 18.11 -44.14
CA GLY A 283 0.36 17.93 -44.18
C GLY A 283 1.16 19.13 -44.68
N SER A 284 0.51 20.25 -45.03
CA SER A 284 1.19 21.48 -45.44
C SER A 284 1.72 22.34 -44.28
N GLY A 285 1.65 21.82 -43.06
CA GLY A 285 2.10 22.46 -41.82
C GLY A 285 3.58 22.29 -41.55
N TYR A 286 3.99 22.62 -40.32
CA TYR A 286 5.37 22.56 -39.87
C TYR A 286 5.45 22.20 -38.37
N PRO A 287 6.59 21.69 -37.88
CA PRO A 287 7.89 21.54 -38.55
C PRO A 287 8.11 20.20 -39.26
N HIS A 288 7.25 19.20 -39.06
CA HIS A 288 7.45 17.84 -39.58
C HIS A 288 6.67 17.56 -40.86
N GLY A 289 5.56 18.29 -41.11
CA GLY A 289 4.72 18.05 -42.28
C GLY A 289 3.93 16.73 -42.17
N ILE A 290 3.58 16.34 -40.94
CA ILE A 290 2.72 15.18 -40.69
C ILE A 290 1.26 15.55 -40.96
N TYR A 291 0.42 14.56 -41.29
CA TYR A 291 -0.93 14.79 -41.78
C TYR A 291 -1.98 13.95 -41.05
N GLY A 292 -3.23 14.42 -41.10
CA GLY A 292 -4.39 13.74 -40.56
C GLY A 292 -4.26 13.41 -39.08
N LYS A 293 -4.48 12.13 -38.75
CA LYS A 293 -4.50 11.64 -37.36
C LYS A 293 -3.12 11.32 -36.78
N ASP A 294 -2.05 11.43 -37.58
CA ASP A 294 -0.68 11.33 -37.08
C ASP A 294 -0.31 12.57 -36.23
N ILE A 295 -1.01 13.69 -36.46
CA ILE A 295 -0.95 14.87 -35.59
C ILE A 295 -1.63 14.52 -34.26
N PRO A 296 -0.96 14.71 -33.11
CA PRO A 296 -1.59 14.50 -31.80
C PRO A 296 -2.91 15.24 -31.65
N LEU A 297 -3.90 14.58 -31.02
CA LEU A 297 -5.24 15.16 -30.90
C LEU A 297 -5.24 16.49 -30.15
N SER A 298 -4.41 16.63 -29.12
CA SER A 298 -4.23 17.87 -28.36
C SER A 298 -3.77 19.03 -29.24
N ALA A 299 -2.87 18.77 -30.20
CA ALA A 299 -2.39 19.77 -31.16
C ALA A 299 -3.46 20.13 -32.21
N ARG A 300 -4.17 19.14 -32.77
CA ARG A 300 -5.31 19.38 -33.69
C ARG A 300 -6.40 20.23 -33.04
N LEU A 301 -6.72 19.92 -31.78
CA LEU A 301 -7.67 20.67 -30.97
C LEU A 301 -7.19 22.11 -30.75
N PHE A 302 -5.95 22.26 -30.28
CA PHE A 302 -5.38 23.56 -29.98
C PHE A 302 -5.27 24.45 -31.23
N ALA A 303 -4.90 23.92 -32.39
CA ALA A 303 -4.81 24.68 -33.64
C ALA A 303 -6.13 25.36 -34.05
N VAL A 304 -7.28 24.67 -33.85
CA VAL A 304 -8.60 25.26 -34.08
C VAL A 304 -8.86 26.43 -33.13
N VAL A 305 -8.55 26.23 -31.84
CA VAL A 305 -8.76 27.21 -30.79
C VAL A 305 -7.87 28.44 -30.96
N ASP A 306 -6.59 28.24 -31.28
CA ASP A 306 -5.61 29.31 -31.47
C ASP A 306 -6.00 30.21 -32.65
N VAL A 307 -6.35 29.60 -33.80
CA VAL A 307 -6.83 30.36 -34.95
C VAL A 307 -8.14 31.08 -34.62
N PHE A 308 -9.08 30.44 -33.94
CA PHE A 308 -10.32 31.10 -33.52
C PHE A 308 -10.04 32.33 -32.66
N ASP A 309 -9.20 32.23 -31.64
CA ASP A 309 -8.86 33.37 -30.78
C ASP A 309 -8.16 34.47 -31.58
N ALA A 310 -7.27 34.12 -32.50
CA ALA A 310 -6.61 35.07 -33.39
C ALA A 310 -7.56 35.77 -34.38
N LEU A 311 -8.64 35.12 -34.80
CA LEU A 311 -9.68 35.70 -35.65
C LEU A 311 -10.61 36.65 -34.86
N MET A 312 -10.92 36.29 -33.62
CA MET A 312 -11.85 37.03 -32.74
C MET A 312 -11.19 38.16 -31.94
N SER A 313 -9.87 38.12 -31.77
CA SER A 313 -9.14 39.12 -31.00
C SER A 313 -8.78 40.34 -31.84
N LYS A 314 -8.96 41.54 -31.28
CA LYS A 314 -8.43 42.78 -31.85
C LYS A 314 -6.90 42.78 -31.69
N ARG A 315 -6.18 42.93 -32.81
CA ARG A 315 -4.72 43.08 -32.85
C ARG A 315 -4.34 44.46 -33.41
N PRO A 316 -3.13 44.99 -33.17
CA PRO A 316 -2.73 46.31 -33.67
C PRO A 316 -2.93 46.52 -35.19
N TYR A 317 -2.90 45.43 -35.96
CA TYR A 317 -3.01 45.43 -37.42
C TYR A 317 -4.35 44.85 -37.95
N LYS A 318 -5.28 44.44 -37.08
CA LYS A 318 -6.50 43.73 -37.47
C LYS A 318 -7.64 43.93 -36.47
N GLU A 319 -8.79 44.39 -36.95
CA GLU A 319 -10.04 44.39 -36.17
C GLU A 319 -10.59 42.96 -36.00
N SER A 320 -11.28 42.71 -34.88
CA SER A 320 -11.94 41.42 -34.62
C SER A 320 -13.00 41.11 -35.68
N LEU A 321 -13.05 39.87 -36.14
CA LEU A 321 -14.12 39.41 -37.04
C LEU A 321 -15.45 39.22 -36.29
N LEU A 322 -16.55 39.19 -37.05
CA LEU A 322 -17.81 38.66 -36.54
C LEU A 322 -17.67 37.15 -36.33
N ILE A 323 -18.38 36.62 -35.33
CA ILE A 323 -18.27 35.21 -34.98
C ILE A 323 -18.65 34.31 -36.16
N ASP A 324 -19.70 34.66 -36.91
CA ASP A 324 -20.14 33.87 -38.07
C ASP A 324 -19.06 33.79 -39.16
N ASP A 325 -18.31 34.88 -39.37
CA ASP A 325 -17.19 34.91 -40.32
C ASP A 325 -16.03 34.05 -39.83
N ALA A 326 -15.72 34.10 -38.54
CA ALA A 326 -14.68 33.26 -37.94
C ALA A 326 -15.03 31.77 -38.03
N LEU A 327 -16.27 31.40 -37.73
CA LEU A 327 -16.76 30.02 -37.85
C LEU A 327 -16.75 29.54 -39.29
N LYS A 328 -17.12 30.40 -40.24
CA LYS A 328 -17.03 30.08 -41.66
C LYS A 328 -15.59 29.80 -42.10
N ILE A 329 -14.61 30.60 -41.67
CA ILE A 329 -13.18 30.35 -41.96
C ILE A 329 -12.73 28.99 -41.41
N LEU A 330 -13.14 28.63 -40.20
CA LEU A 330 -12.82 27.32 -39.62
C LEU A 330 -13.46 26.18 -40.41
N GLN A 331 -14.72 26.35 -40.82
CA GLN A 331 -15.46 25.36 -41.59
C GLN A 331 -14.87 25.17 -43.00
N ASP A 332 -14.54 26.27 -43.69
CA ASP A 332 -13.88 26.24 -45.01
C ASP A 332 -12.47 25.65 -44.92
N GLY A 333 -11.80 25.77 -43.76
CA GLY A 333 -10.49 25.17 -43.48
C GLY A 333 -10.53 23.71 -43.04
N ALA A 334 -11.70 23.11 -42.83
CA ALA A 334 -11.85 21.72 -42.37
C ALA A 334 -11.32 20.72 -43.42
N GLY A 335 -10.48 19.79 -42.98
CA GLY A 335 -9.80 18.79 -43.83
C GLY A 335 -8.54 19.32 -44.51
N GLY A 336 -8.37 20.65 -44.58
CA GLY A 336 -7.14 21.32 -45.01
C GLY A 336 -6.27 21.68 -43.81
N HIS A 337 -6.52 22.88 -43.25
CA HIS A 337 -5.82 23.35 -42.07
C HIS A 337 -6.22 22.53 -40.84
N PHE A 338 -7.51 22.30 -40.65
CA PHE A 338 -8.06 21.78 -39.40
C PHE A 338 -8.62 20.37 -39.53
N ASP A 339 -8.66 19.66 -38.42
CA ASP A 339 -9.39 18.39 -38.35
C ASP A 339 -10.91 18.63 -38.47
N PRO A 340 -11.59 18.02 -39.46
CA PRO A 340 -13.04 18.14 -39.61
C PRO A 340 -13.85 17.72 -38.37
N GLU A 341 -13.40 16.71 -37.63
CA GLU A 341 -14.09 16.20 -36.44
C GLU A 341 -14.03 17.24 -35.32
N VAL A 342 -12.85 17.82 -35.10
CA VAL A 342 -12.63 18.88 -34.09
C VAL A 342 -13.41 20.13 -34.46
N VAL A 343 -13.35 20.58 -35.71
CA VAL A 343 -14.11 21.76 -36.19
C VAL A 343 -15.60 21.55 -36.00
N GLY A 344 -16.11 20.38 -36.39
CA GLY A 344 -17.53 20.03 -36.24
C GLY A 344 -18.01 20.18 -34.81
N ILE A 345 -17.23 19.71 -33.84
CA ILE A 345 -17.56 19.84 -32.41
C ILE A 345 -17.40 21.29 -31.94
N PHE A 346 -16.31 21.96 -32.31
CA PHE A 346 -16.03 23.32 -31.85
C PHE A 346 -17.11 24.32 -32.26
N ILE A 347 -17.62 24.23 -33.49
CA ILE A 347 -18.70 25.11 -33.98
C ILE A 347 -19.95 25.02 -33.09
N THR A 348 -20.26 23.84 -32.51
CA THR A 348 -21.44 23.68 -31.64
C THR A 348 -21.33 24.42 -30.30
N VAL A 349 -20.10 24.73 -29.85
CA VAL A 349 -19.84 25.37 -28.56
C VAL A 349 -19.26 26.78 -28.67
N ALA A 350 -18.73 27.15 -29.84
CA ALA A 350 -17.96 28.37 -30.03
C ALA A 350 -18.71 29.67 -29.66
N ALA A 351 -20.00 29.77 -29.97
CA ALA A 351 -20.81 30.95 -29.63
C ALA A 351 -20.94 31.16 -28.12
N THR A 352 -21.25 30.09 -27.39
CA THR A 352 -21.33 30.11 -25.92
C THR A 352 -19.97 30.43 -25.33
N LEU A 353 -18.91 29.76 -25.81
CA LEU A 353 -17.56 29.98 -25.33
C LEU A 353 -17.09 31.43 -25.56
N TYR A 354 -17.34 32.00 -26.73
CA TYR A 354 -16.97 33.37 -27.04
C TYR A 354 -17.69 34.37 -26.12
N GLY A 355 -18.98 34.17 -25.84
CA GLY A 355 -19.74 34.99 -24.89
C GLY A 355 -19.19 34.93 -23.46
N GLU A 356 -18.72 33.77 -23.01
CA GLU A 356 -18.18 33.58 -21.66
C GLU A 356 -16.73 34.04 -21.49
N ILE A 357 -15.88 33.80 -22.50
CA ILE A 357 -14.42 33.91 -22.38
C ILE A 357 -13.88 35.07 -23.23
N GLY A 358 -14.43 35.28 -24.44
CA GLY A 358 -13.85 36.16 -25.44
C GLY A 358 -13.85 37.63 -25.04
N GLN A 359 -14.91 38.06 -24.34
CA GLN A 359 -15.11 39.45 -23.92
C GLN A 359 -14.76 39.72 -22.46
N SER A 360 -14.28 38.70 -21.75
CA SER A 360 -14.03 38.77 -20.31
C SER A 360 -12.70 39.44 -19.99
N ASP A 361 -12.66 40.16 -18.87
CA ASP A 361 -11.43 40.80 -18.41
C ASP A 361 -10.41 39.77 -17.88
N ARG A 362 -9.15 40.19 -17.79
CA ARG A 362 -8.04 39.34 -17.31
C ARG A 362 -8.30 38.72 -15.94
N GLY A 363 -8.89 39.48 -15.00
CA GLY A 363 -9.15 39.01 -13.65
C GLY A 363 -10.17 37.88 -13.63
N TYR A 364 -11.24 38.00 -14.43
CA TYR A 364 -12.19 36.92 -14.64
C TYR A 364 -11.52 35.67 -15.23
N LEU A 365 -10.76 35.82 -16.32
CA LEU A 365 -10.08 34.72 -16.99
C LEU A 365 -9.11 33.99 -16.05
N GLN A 366 -8.33 34.72 -15.26
CA GLN A 366 -7.43 34.16 -14.25
C GLN A 366 -8.18 33.39 -13.18
N LYS A 367 -9.29 33.92 -12.67
CA LYS A 367 -10.10 33.25 -11.65
C LYS A 367 -10.72 31.96 -12.18
N THR A 368 -11.28 32.00 -13.39
CA THR A 368 -11.87 30.83 -14.06
C THR A 368 -10.81 29.76 -14.31
N LEU A 369 -9.62 30.18 -14.79
CA LEU A 369 -8.52 29.25 -14.99
C LEU A 369 -8.06 28.61 -13.69
N LYS A 370 -7.97 29.34 -12.57
CA LYS A 370 -7.62 28.76 -11.26
C LYS A 370 -8.60 27.65 -10.84
N VAL A 371 -9.89 27.81 -11.13
CA VAL A 371 -10.91 26.79 -10.86
C VAL A 371 -10.68 25.55 -11.73
N ILE A 372 -10.41 25.74 -13.03
CA ILE A 372 -10.10 24.64 -13.95
C ILE A 372 -8.83 23.91 -13.54
N ILE A 373 -7.77 24.65 -13.23
CA ILE A 373 -6.50 24.07 -12.78
C ILE A 373 -6.73 23.20 -11.56
N LYS A 374 -7.46 23.67 -10.53
CA LYS A 374 -7.79 22.89 -9.33
C LYS A 374 -8.66 21.65 -9.61
N LYS A 375 -9.41 21.64 -10.73
CA LYS A 375 -10.22 20.48 -11.14
C LYS A 375 -9.34 19.38 -11.74
N TYR A 376 -8.32 19.77 -12.51
CA TYR A 376 -7.49 18.84 -13.28
C TYR A 376 -6.16 18.51 -12.63
N PHE A 377 -5.64 19.35 -11.75
CA PHE A 377 -4.46 19.06 -10.94
C PHE A 377 -4.88 18.96 -9.47
#